data_AF-A0A1Q5FM20-F1
#
_entry.id   AF-A0A1Q5FM20-F1
#
_cell.length_a   1.000
_cell.length_b   1.000
_cell.length_c   1.000
_cell.angle_alpha   90.00
_cell.angle_beta   90.00
_cell.angle_gamma   90.00
#
_symmetry.space_group_name_H-M   'P 1'
#
loop_
_entity.id
_entity.type
_entity.pdbx_description
1 polymer ?
#
loop_
_entity_poly.entity_id
_entity_poly.type
_entity_poly.pdbx_seq_one_letter_code
_entity_poly.pdbx_strand_id
1 'polypeptide(L)' 'KPQRPWKTLSQVELATAEWIDWYNHRRLHGEIGHVPPVEYEANYYTELTKPQVTTTI' A
#
# COMPACT_ATOMS: atom_id res chain seq x y z
N LYS A 1 -6.96 26.05 2.50
CA LYS A 1 -7.10 26.61 1.13
C LYS A 1 -7.45 25.44 0.21
N PRO A 2 -8.55 25.49 -0.57
CA PRO A 2 -8.76 24.45 -1.57
C PRO A 2 -7.61 24.54 -2.56
N GLN A 3 -6.89 23.42 -2.76
CA GLN A 3 -5.86 23.36 -3.79
C GLN A 3 -6.53 23.71 -5.12
N ARG A 4 -5.88 24.59 -5.89
CA ARG A 4 -6.41 25.08 -7.17
C ARG A 4 -6.78 23.90 -8.08
N PRO A 5 -7.81 24.04 -8.93
CA PRO A 5 -8.16 22.99 -9.89
C PRO A 5 -6.92 22.67 -10.73
N TRP A 6 -6.63 21.37 -10.84
CA TRP A 6 -5.50 20.85 -11.60
C TRP A 6 -5.62 21.35 -13.05
N LYS A 7 -4.57 22.03 -13.53
CA LYS A 7 -4.61 22.73 -14.82
C LYS A 7 -4.10 21.88 -15.98
N THR A 8 -3.36 20.81 -15.69
CA THR A 8 -2.72 19.94 -16.68
C THR A 8 -2.79 18.49 -16.21
N LEU A 9 -2.74 17.56 -17.17
CA LEU A 9 -2.71 16.12 -16.88
C LEU A 9 -1.53 15.76 -15.96
N SER A 10 -0.34 16.33 -16.21
CA SER A 10 0.85 16.06 -15.39
C SER A 10 0.68 16.44 -13.92
N GLN A 11 -0.13 17.45 -13.60
CA GLN A 11 -0.43 17.79 -12.19
C GLN A 11 -1.31 16.73 -11.53
N VAL A 12 -2.23 16.14 -12.28
CA VAL A 12 -3.08 15.04 -11.80
C VAL A 12 -2.25 13.78 -11.58
N GLU A 13 -1.38 13.46 -12.53
CA GLU A 13 -0.47 12.31 -12.44
C GLU A 13 0.45 12.43 -11.23
N LEU A 14 1.04 13.61 -11.02
CA LEU A 14 1.88 13.85 -9.84
C LEU A 14 1.09 13.73 -8.54
N ALA A 15 -0.06 14.40 -8.44
CA ALA A 15 -0.90 14.33 -7.25
C ALA A 15 -1.36 12.89 -6.94
N THR A 16 -1.64 12.11 -8.00
CA THR A 16 -2.01 10.70 -7.87
C THR A 16 -0.83 9.86 -7.42
N ALA A 17 0.36 10.07 -7.98
CA ALA A 17 1.57 9.36 -7.57
C ALA A 17 1.94 9.67 -6.11
N GLU A 18 1.86 10.94 -5.69
CA GLU A 18 2.07 11.35 -4.30
C GLU A 18 1.06 10.71 -3.35
N TRP A 19 -0.21 10.65 -3.75
CA TRP A 19 -1.25 10.01 -2.96
C TRP A 19 -1.03 8.51 -2.82
N ILE A 20 -0.67 7.82 -3.91
CA ILE A 20 -0.35 6.39 -3.92
C ILE A 20 0.86 6.10 -3.03
N ASP A 21 1.93 6.91 -3.12
CA ASP A 21 3.10 6.76 -2.25
C ASP A 21 2.71 6.85 -0.78
N TRP A 22 1.97 7.89 -0.41
CA TRP A 22 1.53 8.07 0.96
C TRP A 22 0.63 6.92 1.43
N TYR A 23 -0.33 6.48 0.61
CA TYR A 23 -1.24 5.41 0.97
C TYR A 23 -0.51 4.09 1.19
N ASN A 24 0.41 3.72 0.30
CA ASN A 24 1.08 2.43 0.36
C ASN A 24 2.20 2.36 1.39
N HIS A 25 2.97 3.44 1.57
CA HIS A 25 4.20 3.43 2.38
C HIS A 25 4.08 4.13 3.73
N ARG A 26 3.07 5.00 3.93
CA ARG A 26 3.02 5.88 5.12
C ARG A 26 1.70 5.78 5.89
N ARG A 27 0.60 5.44 5.24
CA ARG A 27 -0.71 5.32 5.88
C ARG A 27 -0.78 4.03 6.69
N LEU A 28 -0.90 4.15 8.01
CA LEU A 28 -1.21 3.01 8.87
C LEU A 28 -2.68 2.63 8.73
N HIS A 29 -2.93 1.35 8.47
CA HIS A 29 -4.28 0.85 8.20
C HIS A 29 -4.76 -0.08 9.32
N GLY A 30 -5.76 0.37 10.09
CA GLY A 30 -6.20 -0.31 11.31
C GLY A 30 -6.73 -1.72 11.11
N GLU A 31 -7.44 -1.97 10.01
CA GLU A 31 -8.02 -3.29 9.69
C GLU A 31 -6.96 -4.38 9.41
N ILE A 32 -5.78 -3.98 8.94
CA ILE A 32 -4.67 -4.89 8.60
C ILE A 32 -3.58 -4.89 9.69
N GLY A 33 -3.92 -4.46 10.91
CA GLY A 33 -3.00 -4.50 12.04
C GLY A 33 -2.13 -3.26 12.22
N HIS A 34 -2.56 -2.10 11.73
CA HIS A 34 -1.84 -0.81 11.86
C HIS A 34 -0.45 -0.80 11.22
N VAL A 35 -0.29 -1.50 10.09
CA VAL A 35 0.90 -1.42 9.24
C VAL A 35 0.58 -0.72 7.91
N PRO A 36 1.59 -0.17 7.20
CA PRO A 36 1.42 0.26 5.82
C PRO A 36 1.01 -0.91 4.91
N PRO A 37 0.15 -0.68 3.89
CA PRO A 37 -0.26 -1.72 2.95
C PRO A 37 0.90 -2.48 2.31
N VAL A 38 1.99 -1.79 1.94
CA VAL A 38 3.15 -2.43 1.31
C VAL A 38 3.83 -3.45 2.22
N GLU A 39 3.88 -3.19 3.53
CA GLU A 39 4.46 -4.12 4.51
C GLU A 39 3.54 -5.31 4.73
N TYR A 40 2.22 -5.07 4.76
CA TYR A 40 1.24 -6.15 4.85
C TYR A 40 1.35 -7.11 3.66
N GLU A 41 1.42 -6.59 2.43
CA GLU A 41 1.61 -7.42 1.23
C GLU A 41 2.95 -8.16 1.26
N ALA A 42 4.05 -7.49 1.62
CA ALA A 42 5.36 -8.11 1.72
C ALA A 42 5.37 -9.29 2.71
N ASN A 43 4.70 -9.13 3.86
CA ASN A 43 4.54 -10.18 4.86
C ASN A 43 3.69 -11.33 4.31
N TYR A 44 2.57 -11.02 3.65
CA TYR A 44 1.70 -12.01 3.03
C TYR A 44 2.44 -12.87 1.98
N TYR A 45 3.20 -12.26 1.09
CA TYR A 45 4.01 -13.00 0.11
C TYR A 45 5.15 -13.79 0.75
N THR A 46 5.74 -13.27 1.82
CA THR A 46 6.74 -14.00 2.61
C THR A 46 6.12 -15.26 3.23
N GLU A 47 4.90 -15.19 3.74
CA GLU A 47 4.19 -16.34 4.30
C GLU A 47 3.76 -17.35 3.24
N LEU A 48 3.25 -16.88 2.09
CA LEU A 48 2.89 -17.76 0.97
C LEU A 48 4.07 -18.55 0.42
N THR A 49 5.27 -17.96 0.44
CA THR A 49 6.49 -18.58 -0.07
C THR A 49 7.17 -19.49 0.96
N LYS A 50 6.71 -19.50 2.23
CA LYS A 50 7.14 -20.52 3.19
C LYS A 50 6.62 -21.88 2.71
N PRO A 51 7.47 -22.92 2.63
CA PRO A 51 6.99 -24.26 2.32
C PRO A 51 5.96 -24.65 3.37
N GLN A 52 4.71 -24.84 2.92
CA GLN A 52 3.67 -25.34 3.79
C GLN A 52 4.11 -26.74 4.25
N VAL A 53 4.44 -26.85 5.53
CA VAL A 53 4.63 -28.16 6.15
C VAL A 53 3.24 -28.78 6.23
N THR A 54 2.86 -29.49 5.17
CA THR A 54 1.69 -30.36 5.16
C THR A 54 1.98 -31.49 6.15
N THR A 55 1.59 -31.30 7.41
CA THR A 55 1.50 -32.40 8.37
C THR A 55 0.34 -33.28 7.93
N THR A 56 0.63 -34.19 7.00
CA THR A 56 -0.22 -35.34 6.70
C THR A 56 -0.21 -36.25 7.94
N ILE A 57 -1.33 -36.30 8.65
CA ILE A 57 -1.63 -37.31 9.68
C ILE A 57 -2.33 -38.49 9.01
#